data_AF-A0A804IZ37-F1
#
_entry.id   AF-A0A804IZ37-F1
#
_cell.length_a   1.000
_cell.length_b   1.000
_cell.length_c   1.000
_cell.angle_alpha   90.00
_cell.angle_beta   90.00
_cell.angle_gamma   90.00
#
_symmetry.space_group_name_H-M   'P 1'
#
loop_
_entity.id
_entity.type
_entity.pdbx_description
1 polymer ?
#
loop_
_entity_poly.entity_id
_entity_poly.type
_entity_poly.pdbx_seq_one_letter_code
_entity_poly.pdbx_strand_id
1 'polypeptide(L)'
;MGDQAESTLISSNNHQVFRVVGLSLRLAAIPLCAASLWVMATNKQANESYGKVEFSDLPGLRYMVCISAISLGYSVVSILFACLGCVNNDWFFFISDQVVAYLMVTSGSAVAEVLYLAREGDRKASWSEACSYYGRFCDRTKVSLALHLAALLCFIALFLVSSYTVFSKFEAPSVSDSSKGVGE
;
A
#
# COMPACT_ATOMS: atom_id res chain seq x y z
N MET A 1 -11.26 41.34 7.08
CA MET A 1 -12.46 40.47 7.19
C MET A 1 -12.66 39.57 5.97
N GLY A 2 -12.21 39.95 4.77
CA GLY A 2 -12.18 39.07 3.59
C GLY A 2 -11.13 37.94 3.66
N ASP A 3 -9.88 38.26 4.03
CA ASP A 3 -8.77 37.29 4.05
C ASP A 3 -8.94 36.13 5.05
N GLN A 4 -9.63 36.38 6.17
CA GLN A 4 -9.89 35.37 7.19
C GLN A 4 -11.03 34.41 6.78
N ALA A 5 -12.00 34.89 6.00
CA ALA A 5 -13.04 34.05 5.42
C ALA A 5 -12.48 33.20 4.27
N GLU A 6 -11.62 33.78 3.43
CA GLU A 6 -10.97 33.09 2.31
C GLU A 6 -10.04 31.96 2.80
N SER A 7 -9.17 32.24 3.78
CA SER A 7 -8.30 31.22 4.39
C SER A 7 -9.07 30.07 5.07
N THR A 8 -10.21 30.37 5.70
CA THR A 8 -11.07 29.35 6.32
C THR A 8 -11.75 28.46 5.27
N LEU A 9 -12.20 29.03 4.15
CA LEU A 9 -12.81 28.29 3.04
C LEU A 9 -11.79 27.40 2.31
N ILE A 10 -10.56 27.90 2.09
CA ILE A 10 -9.48 27.12 1.46
C ILE A 10 -9.09 25.93 2.36
N SER A 11 -8.94 26.15 3.67
CA SER A 11 -8.62 25.09 4.63
C SER A 11 -9.71 24.00 4.70
N SER A 12 -10.98 24.40 4.72
CA SER A 12 -12.12 23.47 4.73
C SER A 12 -12.18 22.61 3.45
N ASN A 13 -11.98 23.22 2.28
CA ASN A 13 -11.96 22.52 1.00
C ASN A 13 -10.82 21.50 0.91
N ASN A 14 -9.61 21.87 1.35
CA ASN A 14 -8.46 20.97 1.32
C ASN A 14 -8.68 19.73 2.20
N HIS A 15 -9.23 19.90 3.40
CA HIS A 15 -9.56 18.78 4.28
C HIS A 15 -10.59 17.82 3.66
N GLN A 16 -11.61 18.35 2.99
CA GLN A 16 -12.59 17.53 2.28
C GLN A 16 -11.95 16.76 1.11
N VAL A 17 -11.05 17.40 0.36
CA VAL A 17 -10.31 16.77 -0.76
C VAL A 17 -9.45 15.62 -0.26
N PHE A 18 -8.62 15.81 0.77
CA PHE A 18 -7.77 14.74 1.31
C PHE A 18 -8.58 13.55 1.85
N ARG A 19 -9.73 13.82 2.48
CA ARG A 19 -10.66 12.78 2.92
C ARG A 19 -11.21 11.97 1.76
N VAL A 20 -11.65 12.63 0.68
CA VAL A 20 -12.17 11.95 -0.52
C VAL A 20 -11.07 11.13 -1.19
N VAL A 21 -9.89 11.72 -1.40
CA VAL A 21 -8.72 11.03 -1.97
C VAL A 21 -8.35 9.80 -1.14
N GLY A 22 -8.30 9.94 0.19
CA GLY A 22 -8.01 8.83 1.10
C GLY A 22 -9.05 7.70 1.04
N LEU A 23 -10.33 8.01 0.85
CA LEU A 23 -11.37 6.99 0.67
C LEU A 23 -11.26 6.31 -0.70
N SER A 24 -11.05 7.08 -1.76
CA SER A 24 -10.87 6.55 -3.12
C SER A 24 -9.67 5.61 -3.23
N LEU A 25 -8.54 5.97 -2.60
CA LEU A 25 -7.35 5.13 -2.57
C LEU A 25 -7.59 3.80 -1.84
N ARG A 26 -8.31 3.81 -0.70
CA ARG A 26 -8.68 2.58 0.02
C ARG A 26 -9.61 1.70 -0.81
N LEU A 27 -10.58 2.31 -1.49
CA LEU A 27 -11.48 1.60 -2.38
C LEU A 27 -10.75 0.97 -3.57
N ALA A 28 -9.76 1.67 -4.15
CA ALA A 28 -8.93 1.16 -5.23
C ALA A 28 -7.98 0.03 -4.79
N ALA A 29 -7.47 0.09 -3.55
CA ALA A 29 -6.58 -0.94 -3.01
C ALA A 29 -7.29 -2.29 -2.81
N ILE A 30 -8.58 -2.30 -2.45
CA ILE A 30 -9.37 -3.53 -2.22
C ILE A 30 -9.30 -4.52 -3.38
N PRO A 31 -9.70 -4.18 -4.63
CA PRO A 31 -9.65 -5.13 -5.73
C PRO A 31 -8.22 -5.55 -6.09
N LEU A 32 -7.23 -4.67 -5.92
CA LEU A 32 -5.82 -5.00 -6.19
C LEU A 32 -5.28 -6.03 -5.19
N CYS A 33 -5.50 -5.83 -3.89
CA CYS A 33 -5.12 -6.77 -2.85
C CYS A 33 -5.88 -8.09 -3.00
N ALA A 34 -7.19 -8.05 -3.27
CA ALA A 34 -8.00 -9.24 -3.47
C ALA A 34 -7.55 -10.05 -4.71
N ALA A 35 -7.27 -9.38 -5.83
CA ALA A 35 -6.76 -10.04 -7.04
C ALA A 35 -5.35 -10.62 -6.83
N SER A 36 -4.43 -9.87 -6.21
CA SER A 36 -3.09 -10.36 -5.88
C SER A 36 -3.16 -11.61 -4.99
N LEU A 37 -3.96 -11.54 -3.92
CA LEU A 37 -4.22 -12.65 -3.00
C LEU A 37 -4.79 -13.87 -3.72
N TRP A 38 -5.84 -13.67 -4.52
CA TRP A 38 -6.52 -14.75 -5.23
C TRP A 38 -5.59 -15.46 -6.23
N VAL A 39 -4.88 -14.68 -7.05
CA VAL A 39 -3.95 -15.23 -8.05
C VAL A 39 -2.85 -16.04 -7.38
N MET A 40 -2.27 -15.56 -6.27
CA MET A 40 -1.21 -16.29 -5.57
C MET A 40 -1.74 -17.51 -4.81
N ALA A 41 -2.84 -17.37 -4.06
CA ALA A 41 -3.39 -18.44 -3.24
C ALA A 41 -3.89 -19.63 -4.09
N THR A 42 -4.26 -19.38 -5.34
CA THR A 42 -4.64 -20.44 -6.30
C THR A 42 -3.47 -20.91 -7.17
N ASN A 43 -2.26 -20.39 -6.93
CA ASN A 43 -1.09 -20.73 -7.74
C ASN A 43 -0.49 -22.08 -7.32
N LYS A 44 -0.59 -23.04 -8.23
CA LYS A 44 0.00 -24.37 -8.12
C LYS A 44 0.30 -24.92 -9.50
N GLN A 45 1.38 -25.70 -9.61
CA GLN A 45 1.74 -26.39 -10.84
C GLN A 45 2.40 -27.74 -10.50
N ALA A 46 2.07 -28.77 -11.27
CA ALA A 46 2.74 -30.07 -11.19
C ALA A 46 3.58 -30.31 -12.45
N ASN A 47 4.71 -30.96 -12.27
CA ASN A 47 5.64 -31.39 -13.31
C ASN A 47 6.00 -32.86 -13.06
N GLU A 48 5.97 -33.70 -14.09
CA GLU A 48 6.21 -35.14 -13.96
C GLU A 48 7.65 -35.48 -13.53
N SER A 49 8.63 -34.65 -13.90
CA SER A 49 10.05 -34.88 -13.58
C SER A 49 10.48 -34.30 -12.24
N TYR A 50 9.85 -33.20 -11.80
CA TYR A 50 10.30 -32.42 -10.62
C TYR A 50 9.27 -32.34 -9.48
N GLY A 51 8.07 -32.90 -9.68
CA GLY A 51 7.02 -32.90 -8.68
C GLY A 51 6.10 -31.68 -8.73
N LYS A 52 5.42 -31.41 -7.61
CA LYS A 52 4.40 -30.37 -7.48
C LYS A 52 4.94 -29.21 -6.67
N VAL A 53 4.66 -27.98 -7.13
CA VAL A 53 4.95 -26.73 -6.42
C VAL A 53 3.66 -25.95 -6.19
N GLU A 54 3.48 -25.46 -4.97
CA GLU A 54 2.39 -24.60 -4.55
C GLU A 54 2.93 -23.35 -3.85
N PHE A 55 2.11 -22.29 -3.79
CA PHE A 55 2.51 -21.07 -3.09
C PHE A 55 2.87 -21.32 -1.61
N SER A 56 2.26 -22.34 -0.98
CA SER A 56 2.47 -22.72 0.42
C SER A 56 3.83 -23.35 0.70
N ASP A 57 4.57 -23.74 -0.34
CA ASP A 57 5.89 -24.36 -0.21
C ASP A 57 6.99 -23.30 -0.11
N LEU A 58 6.72 -22.08 -0.59
CA LEU A 58 7.68 -20.98 -0.64
C LEU A 58 7.33 -19.93 0.43
N PRO A 59 8.17 -19.72 1.46
CA PRO A 59 7.85 -18.83 2.58
C PRO A 59 7.64 -17.37 2.14
N GLY A 60 8.38 -16.91 1.13
CA GLY A 60 8.18 -15.57 0.55
C GLY A 60 6.79 -15.36 -0.04
N LEU A 61 6.27 -16.36 -0.77
CA LEU A 61 4.93 -16.28 -1.38
C LEU A 61 3.83 -16.32 -0.32
N ARG A 62 3.98 -17.18 0.71
CA ARG A 62 3.07 -17.20 1.87
C ARG A 62 3.04 -15.86 2.59
N TYR A 63 4.21 -15.26 2.80
CA TYR A 63 4.32 -13.98 3.46
C TYR A 63 3.55 -12.89 2.69
N MET A 64 3.75 -12.78 1.37
CA MET A 64 3.02 -11.83 0.53
C MET A 64 1.50 -12.09 0.50
N VAL A 65 1.07 -13.36 0.52
CA VAL A 65 -0.35 -13.75 0.64
C VAL A 65 -0.94 -13.23 1.97
N CYS A 66 -0.26 -13.49 3.09
CA CYS A 66 -0.69 -13.01 4.40
C CYS A 66 -0.78 -11.48 4.45
N ILE A 67 0.24 -10.78 3.93
CA ILE A 67 0.24 -9.32 3.90
C ILE A 67 -0.87 -8.77 2.99
N SER A 68 -1.12 -9.39 1.83
CA SER A 68 -2.22 -8.97 0.95
C SER A 68 -3.59 -9.13 1.63
N ALA A 69 -3.78 -10.19 2.41
CA ALA A 69 -4.99 -10.42 3.18
C ALA A 69 -5.16 -9.39 4.33
N ILE A 70 -4.09 -9.10 5.08
CA ILE A 70 -4.09 -8.06 6.12
C ILE A 70 -4.43 -6.69 5.51
N SER A 71 -3.82 -6.36 4.37
CA SER A 71 -4.01 -5.07 3.69
C SER A 71 -5.43 -4.91 3.15
N LEU A 72 -6.02 -5.99 2.62
CA LEU A 72 -7.42 -6.05 2.22
C LEU A 72 -8.35 -5.81 3.42
N GLY A 73 -8.15 -6.54 4.51
CA GLY A 73 -8.94 -6.40 5.74
C GLY A 73 -8.84 -5.00 6.33
N TYR A 74 -7.63 -4.44 6.41
CA TYR A 74 -7.39 -3.08 6.84
C TYR A 74 -8.13 -2.04 5.96
N SER A 75 -8.08 -2.19 4.64
CA SER A 75 -8.75 -1.26 3.71
C SER A 75 -10.27 -1.24 3.94
N VAL A 76 -10.88 -2.41 4.16
CA VAL A 76 -12.32 -2.51 4.47
C VAL A 76 -12.64 -1.89 5.82
N VAL A 77 -11.89 -2.26 6.88
CA VAL A 77 -12.13 -1.76 8.24
C VAL A 77 -11.93 -0.25 8.33
N SER A 78 -10.90 0.29 7.67
CA SER A 78 -10.63 1.74 7.67
C SER A 78 -11.72 2.53 6.95
N ILE A 79 -12.29 2.02 5.85
CA ILE A 79 -13.47 2.63 5.21
C ILE A 79 -14.67 2.61 6.17
N LEU A 80 -14.94 1.48 6.83
CA LEU A 80 -16.04 1.37 7.78
C LEU A 80 -15.89 2.37 8.92
N PHE A 81 -14.71 2.48 9.52
CA PHE A 81 -14.45 3.45 10.59
C PHE A 81 -14.61 4.90 10.13
N ALA A 82 -14.20 5.23 8.90
CA ALA A 82 -14.38 6.55 8.34
C ALA A 82 -15.86 6.88 8.06
N CYS A 83 -16.63 5.92 7.54
CA CYS A 83 -18.05 6.11 7.23
C CYS A 83 -18.93 6.18 8.49
N LEU A 84 -18.63 5.37 9.51
CA LEU A 84 -19.39 5.31 10.75
C LEU A 84 -18.97 6.41 11.76
N GLY A 85 -17.88 7.13 11.50
CA GLY A 85 -17.34 8.13 12.41
C GLY A 85 -16.83 7.55 13.73
N CYS A 86 -16.55 6.24 13.78
CA CYS A 86 -16.12 5.56 15.01
C CYS A 86 -14.73 6.00 15.49
N VAL A 87 -13.86 6.43 14.58
CA VAL A 87 -12.49 6.86 14.86
C VAL A 87 -12.26 8.23 14.25
N ASN A 88 -12.01 9.24 15.09
CA ASN A 88 -11.76 10.62 14.67
C ASN A 88 -10.32 11.07 14.94
N ASN A 89 -9.37 10.12 14.97
CA ASN A 89 -7.97 10.39 15.24
C ASN A 89 -7.11 10.17 13.99
N ASP A 90 -6.63 11.25 13.39
CA ASP A 90 -5.82 11.21 12.17
C ASP A 90 -4.48 10.48 12.38
N TRP A 91 -3.93 10.48 13.61
CA TRP A 91 -2.73 9.70 13.92
C TRP A 91 -2.95 8.21 13.78
N PHE A 92 -4.15 7.71 14.11
CA PHE A 92 -4.46 6.30 13.98
C PHE A 92 -4.39 5.85 12.52
N PHE A 93 -4.99 6.63 11.62
CA PHE A 93 -4.94 6.34 10.17
C PHE A 93 -3.53 6.48 9.63
N PHE A 94 -2.79 7.52 10.01
CA PHE A 94 -1.39 7.71 9.59
C PHE A 94 -0.48 6.54 9.97
N ILE A 95 -0.48 6.13 11.24
CA ILE A 95 0.37 5.02 11.70
C ILE A 95 -0.06 3.70 11.06
N SER A 96 -1.36 3.46 10.92
CA SER A 96 -1.86 2.22 10.32
C SER A 96 -1.54 2.14 8.82
N ASP A 97 -1.75 3.23 8.07
CA ASP A 97 -1.41 3.33 6.65
C ASP A 97 0.11 3.07 6.44
N GLN A 98 0.94 3.64 7.31
CA GLN A 98 2.39 3.46 7.28
C GLN A 98 2.82 2.02 7.55
N VAL A 99 2.27 1.38 8.58
CA VAL A 99 2.58 -0.01 8.92
C VAL A 99 2.22 -0.94 7.77
N VAL A 100 1.05 -0.75 7.15
CA VAL A 100 0.62 -1.59 6.02
C VAL A 100 1.51 -1.36 4.80
N ALA A 101 1.86 -0.11 4.47
CA ALA A 101 2.78 0.18 3.38
C ALA A 101 4.13 -0.53 3.58
N TYR A 102 4.68 -0.52 4.79
CA TYR A 102 5.95 -1.18 5.09
C TYR A 102 5.87 -2.70 4.95
N LEU A 103 4.81 -3.33 5.46
CA LEU A 103 4.59 -4.76 5.29
C LEU A 103 4.47 -5.16 3.81
N MET A 104 3.83 -4.32 2.99
CA MET A 104 3.70 -4.55 1.57
C MET A 104 5.04 -4.42 0.83
N VAL A 105 5.86 -3.41 1.16
CA VAL A 105 7.22 -3.28 0.60
C VAL A 105 8.08 -4.50 0.93
N THR A 106 8.11 -4.92 2.20
CA THR A 106 8.97 -6.03 2.63
C THR A 106 8.56 -7.35 2.00
N SER A 107 7.25 -7.65 1.97
CA SER A 107 6.76 -8.89 1.37
C SER A 107 6.88 -8.91 -0.16
N GLY A 108 6.60 -7.78 -0.82
CA GLY A 108 6.82 -7.63 -2.26
C GLY A 108 8.30 -7.82 -2.64
N SER A 109 9.22 -7.27 -1.84
CA SER A 109 10.67 -7.42 -2.06
C SER A 109 11.12 -8.87 -1.93
N ALA A 110 10.64 -9.57 -0.90
CA ALA A 110 10.95 -11.00 -0.71
C ALA A 110 10.47 -11.85 -1.90
N VAL A 111 9.28 -11.59 -2.44
CA VAL A 111 8.77 -12.30 -3.62
C VAL A 111 9.49 -11.91 -4.90
N ALA A 112 9.88 -10.64 -5.04
CA ALA A 112 10.66 -10.17 -6.17
C ALA A 112 12.01 -10.90 -6.25
N GLU A 113 12.69 -11.07 -5.12
CA GLU A 113 13.95 -11.81 -5.03
C GLU A 113 13.77 -13.30 -5.34
N VAL A 114 12.76 -13.95 -4.74
CA VAL A 114 12.45 -15.36 -5.03
C VAL A 114 12.14 -15.55 -6.52
N LEU A 115 11.36 -14.65 -7.12
CA LEU A 115 11.03 -14.71 -8.54
C LEU A 115 12.25 -14.45 -9.43
N TYR A 116 13.15 -13.56 -9.02
CA TYR A 116 14.39 -13.30 -9.72
C TYR A 116 15.29 -14.54 -9.74
N LEU A 117 15.54 -15.14 -8.57
CA LEU A 117 16.31 -16.39 -8.46
C LEU A 117 15.66 -17.54 -9.22
N ALA A 118 14.33 -17.63 -9.22
CA ALA A 118 13.62 -18.66 -9.97
C ALA A 118 13.75 -18.50 -11.49
N ARG A 119 13.96 -17.29 -12.01
CA ARG A 119 14.09 -16.99 -13.46
C ARG A 119 15.53 -17.01 -13.95
N GLU A 120 16.46 -16.45 -13.19
CA GLU A 120 17.85 -16.30 -13.63
C GLU A 120 18.77 -17.38 -13.03
N GLY A 121 18.39 -17.92 -11.87
CA GLY A 121 19.28 -18.73 -11.04
C GLY A 121 20.41 -17.91 -10.41
N ASP A 122 21.29 -18.60 -9.68
CA ASP A 122 22.57 -18.05 -9.23
C ASP A 122 23.61 -19.17 -9.21
N ARG A 123 24.57 -19.10 -10.14
CA ARG A 123 25.64 -20.09 -10.25
C ARG A 123 26.57 -20.10 -9.03
N LYS A 124 26.75 -18.97 -8.33
CA LYS A 124 27.59 -18.90 -7.12
C LYS A 124 26.92 -19.61 -5.93
N ALA A 125 25.61 -19.46 -5.81
CA ALA A 125 24.80 -20.17 -4.82
C ALA A 125 24.38 -21.59 -5.25
N SER A 126 24.79 -22.04 -6.45
CA SER A 126 24.36 -23.30 -7.07
C SER A 126 22.82 -23.42 -7.20
N TRP A 127 22.14 -22.28 -7.37
CA TRP A 127 20.69 -22.21 -7.54
C TRP A 127 20.34 -22.27 -9.03
N SER A 128 19.59 -23.28 -9.44
CA SER A 128 19.16 -23.44 -10.85
C SER A 128 17.90 -22.62 -11.16
N GLU A 129 17.76 -22.19 -12.41
CA GLU A 129 16.49 -21.64 -12.90
C GLU A 129 15.36 -22.68 -12.73
N ALA A 130 14.28 -22.26 -12.07
CA ALA A 130 13.10 -23.08 -11.84
C ALA A 130 11.96 -22.75 -12.82
N CYS A 131 11.91 -21.51 -13.32
CA CYS A 131 10.82 -21.04 -14.18
C CYS A 131 10.80 -21.68 -15.57
N SER A 132 11.92 -22.24 -16.05
CA SER A 132 11.95 -23.07 -17.25
C SER A 132 11.07 -24.32 -17.13
N TYR A 133 10.96 -24.90 -15.93
CA TYR A 133 10.11 -26.07 -15.64
C TYR A 133 8.72 -25.70 -15.10
N TYR A 134 8.61 -24.56 -14.42
CA TYR A 134 7.40 -24.08 -13.75
C TYR A 134 6.90 -22.73 -14.32
N GLY A 135 6.94 -22.55 -15.64
CA GLY A 135 6.67 -21.27 -16.29
C GLY A 135 5.30 -20.66 -15.94
N ARG A 136 4.23 -21.47 -15.93
CA ARG A 136 2.88 -21.00 -15.56
C ARG A 136 2.82 -20.49 -14.12
N PHE A 137 3.45 -21.21 -13.20
CA PHE A 137 3.55 -20.80 -11.81
C PHE A 137 4.30 -19.48 -11.68
N CYS A 138 5.45 -19.35 -12.35
CA CYS A 138 6.25 -18.12 -12.33
C CYS A 138 5.56 -16.91 -12.97
N ASP A 139 4.79 -17.11 -14.04
CA ASP A 139 4.04 -16.01 -14.66
C ASP A 139 2.85 -15.57 -13.80
N ARG A 140 2.15 -16.52 -13.16
CA ARG A 140 1.13 -16.17 -12.17
C ARG A 140 1.71 -15.45 -10.95
N THR A 141 2.86 -15.88 -10.46
CA THR A 141 3.60 -15.22 -9.39
C THR A 141 3.97 -13.78 -9.78
N LYS A 142 4.48 -13.58 -11.00
CA LYS A 142 4.78 -12.24 -11.54
C LYS A 142 3.54 -11.35 -11.60
N VAL A 143 2.41 -11.85 -12.10
CA VAL A 143 1.15 -11.09 -12.17
C VAL A 143 0.65 -10.72 -10.77
N SER A 144 0.67 -11.67 -9.83
CA SER A 144 0.27 -11.39 -8.44
C SER A 144 1.19 -10.36 -7.76
N LEU A 145 2.51 -10.45 -7.98
CA LEU A 145 3.47 -9.46 -7.50
C LEU A 145 3.20 -8.08 -8.09
N ALA A 146 2.92 -7.98 -9.40
CA ALA A 146 2.58 -6.71 -10.04
C ALA A 146 1.31 -6.07 -9.44
N LEU A 147 0.28 -6.88 -9.18
CA LEU A 147 -0.94 -6.41 -8.49
C LEU A 147 -0.65 -5.97 -7.04
N HIS A 148 0.23 -6.68 -6.34
CA HIS A 148 0.66 -6.33 -4.99
C HIS A 148 1.40 -4.98 -4.97
N LEU A 149 2.31 -4.76 -5.93
CA LEU A 149 3.05 -3.50 -6.08
C LEU A 149 2.11 -2.35 -6.49
N ALA A 150 1.10 -2.60 -7.33
CA ALA A 150 0.09 -1.61 -7.64
C ALA A 150 -0.71 -1.20 -6.39
N ALA A 151 -1.11 -2.18 -5.55
CA ALA A 151 -1.74 -1.88 -4.27
C ALA A 151 -0.80 -1.10 -3.34
N LEU A 152 0.50 -1.42 -3.34
CA LEU A 152 1.51 -0.72 -2.55
C LEU A 152 1.57 0.76 -2.90
N LEU A 153 1.46 1.12 -4.17
CA LEU A 153 1.40 2.53 -4.58
C LEU A 153 0.18 3.25 -3.99
N CYS A 154 -0.97 2.58 -3.89
CA CYS A 154 -2.13 3.13 -3.19
C CYS A 154 -1.83 3.37 -1.70
N PHE A 155 -1.18 2.43 -1.03
CA PHE A 155 -0.81 2.55 0.38
C PHE A 155 0.26 3.61 0.65
N ILE A 156 1.23 3.78 -0.24
CA ILE A 156 2.21 4.88 -0.16
C ILE A 156 1.48 6.22 -0.30
N ALA A 157 0.57 6.35 -1.26
CA ALA A 157 -0.23 7.57 -1.41
C ALA A 157 -1.10 7.85 -0.17
N LEU A 158 -1.69 6.80 0.43
CA LEU A 158 -2.44 6.91 1.69
C LEU A 158 -1.57 7.41 2.84
N PHE A 159 -0.39 6.82 3.02
CA PHE A 159 0.58 7.28 4.02
C PHE A 159 0.90 8.78 3.83
N LEU A 160 1.17 9.21 2.60
CA LEU A 160 1.48 10.61 2.30
C LEU A 160 0.31 11.55 2.62
N VAL A 161 -0.90 11.21 2.17
CA VAL A 161 -2.11 12.01 2.44
C VAL A 161 -2.40 12.10 3.95
N SER A 162 -2.32 10.97 4.66
CA SER A 162 -2.54 10.91 6.11
C SER A 162 -1.46 11.69 6.86
N SER A 163 -0.20 11.60 6.43
CA SER A 163 0.91 12.37 7.01
C SER A 163 0.69 13.88 6.87
N TYR A 164 0.33 14.33 5.66
CA TYR A 164 0.07 15.73 5.39
C TYR A 164 -1.07 16.26 6.26
N THR A 165 -2.16 15.49 6.38
CA THR A 165 -3.32 15.85 7.20
C THR A 165 -2.97 15.98 8.69
N VAL A 166 -2.09 15.13 9.20
CA VAL A 166 -1.61 15.20 10.59
C VAL A 166 -0.68 16.40 10.78
N PHE A 167 0.29 16.58 9.89
CA PHE A 167 1.33 17.60 10.06
C PHE A 167 0.86 19.03 9.74
N SER A 168 -0.12 19.20 8.84
CA SER A 168 -0.69 20.52 8.53
C SER A 168 -1.37 21.19 9.73
N LYS A 169 -1.72 20.43 10.77
CA LYS A 169 -2.27 20.99 12.03
C LYS A 169 -1.23 21.71 12.89
N PHE A 170 0.05 21.48 12.64
CA PHE A 170 1.17 22.05 13.39
C PHE A 170 1.90 23.17 12.62
N GLU A 171 1.40 23.55 11.45
CA GLU A 171 1.99 24.63 10.65
C GLU A 171 1.80 25.98 11.36
N ALA A 172 2.88 26.73 11.52
CA ALA A 172 2.84 28.02 12.22
C ALA A 172 2.05 29.05 11.38
N PRO A 173 1.27 29.97 12.01
CA PRO A 173 0.63 31.05 11.29
C PRO A 173 1.67 31.84 10.48
N SER A 174 1.38 32.13 9.21
CA SER A 174 2.27 32.93 8.37
C SER A 174 2.45 34.33 8.98
N VAL A 175 3.70 34.70 9.29
CA VAL A 175 4.10 36.02 9.80
C VAL A 175 4.01 37.04 8.66
N SER A 176 2.80 37.45 8.28
CA SER A 176 2.60 38.44 7.21
C SER A 176 1.70 39.62 7.61
N ASP A 177 1.49 39.89 8.90
CA ASP A 177 0.60 40.98 9.34
C ASP A 177 1.16 41.95 10.41
N SER A 178 2.47 41.92 10.73
CA SER A 178 3.06 42.88 11.69
C SER A 178 3.73 44.12 11.07
N SER A 179 3.70 44.32 9.75
CA SER A 179 4.37 45.46 9.11
C SER A 179 3.46 46.64 8.73
N LYS A 180 2.20 46.68 9.16
CA LYS A 180 1.28 47.81 8.87
C LYS A 180 0.90 48.69 10.08
N GLY A 181 1.58 48.56 11.21
CA GLY A 181 1.18 49.24 12.46
C GLY A 181 2.28 49.93 13.25
N VAL A 182 3.38 50.36 12.62
CA VAL A 182 4.36 51.27 13.26
C VAL A 182 4.61 52.43 12.31
N GLY A 183 3.80 53.45 12.44
CA GLY A 183 3.86 54.65 11.64
C GLY A 183 2.59 55.46 11.80
N GLU A 184 2.39 56.03 13.00
CA GLU A 184 1.91 57.39 13.29
C GLU A 184 1.77 57.58 14.81
#